data_AF-A0A1B1NG14-F1
#
_entry.id   AF-A0A1B1NG14-F1
#
_cell.length_a   1.000
_cell.length_b   1.000
_cell.length_c   1.000
_cell.angle_alpha   90.00
_cell.angle_beta   90.00
_cell.angle_gamma   90.00
#
_symmetry.space_group_name_H-M   'P 1'
#
loop_
_entity.id
_entity.type
_entity.pdbx_description
1 polymer ?
#
loop_
_entity_poly.entity_id
_entity_poly.type
_entity_poly.pdbx_seq_one_letter_code
_entity_poly.pdbx_strand_id
1 'polypeptide(L)'
;MTIRHLSEVRPADPPRRSGEPWTDDDYSTLVTLCREGLDLTETSHRLGRSPQSVRDRARRMLPLEQRGVPGDRVLTQLRTNLLPDPDYDWQRHLATPQPPRPIIRQVLPAPTHAGFPGLEDDELLATADALAQQRRPAEDYLAQALAHEVRRRGLAADLGRAGELHARERVEDFLDRADYPYRPTDCWAMTGPSAADTSGTWRDDEPPW
;
A
#
# COMPACT_ATOMS: atom_id res chain seq x y z
N MET A 1 -17.61 -7.85 -22.63
CA MET A 1 -17.62 -7.41 -21.21
C MET A 1 -18.24 -6.03 -21.18
N THR A 2 -19.52 -5.94 -20.80
CA THR A 2 -20.30 -4.69 -20.84
C THR A 2 -20.25 -4.05 -19.45
N ILE A 3 -19.66 -2.86 -19.35
CA ILE A 3 -19.56 -2.10 -18.12
C ILE A 3 -20.98 -1.72 -17.67
N ARG A 4 -21.40 -2.28 -16.53
CA ARG A 4 -22.66 -1.96 -15.85
C ARG A 4 -22.72 -0.47 -15.53
N HIS A 5 -23.86 0.12 -15.86
CA HIS A 5 -24.29 1.48 -15.56
C HIS A 5 -23.74 2.05 -14.24
N LEU A 6 -22.96 3.12 -14.35
CA LEU A 6 -22.88 4.15 -13.32
C LEU A 6 -24.29 4.76 -13.23
N SER A 7 -24.98 4.46 -12.13
CA SER A 7 -26.25 5.11 -11.79
C SER A 7 -26.00 6.62 -11.71
N GLU A 8 -26.64 7.40 -12.58
CA GLU A 8 -26.69 8.85 -12.46
C GLU A 8 -27.34 9.19 -11.11
N VAL A 9 -26.50 9.52 -10.12
CA VAL A 9 -26.95 10.14 -8.89
C VAL A 9 -27.39 11.55 -9.27
N ARG A 10 -28.68 11.72 -9.54
CA ARG A 10 -29.28 13.04 -9.75
C ARG A 10 -28.99 13.87 -8.49
N PRO A 11 -28.29 15.01 -8.58
CA PRO A 11 -27.99 15.82 -7.42
C PRO A 11 -29.31 16.28 -6.80
N ALA A 12 -29.48 16.05 -5.50
CA ALA A 12 -30.61 16.56 -4.75
C ALA A 12 -30.66 18.09 -4.87
N ASP A 13 -31.86 18.65 -4.95
CA ASP A 13 -32.04 20.11 -5.00
C ASP A 13 -31.29 20.76 -3.83
N PRO A 14 -30.60 21.89 -4.07
CA PRO A 14 -29.89 22.58 -3.01
C PRO A 14 -30.87 22.99 -1.91
N PRO A 15 -30.48 22.92 -0.64
CA PRO A 15 -31.33 23.33 0.46
C PRO A 15 -31.72 24.80 0.28
N ARG A 16 -32.97 25.12 0.61
CA ARG A 16 -33.60 26.43 0.36
C ARG A 16 -32.75 27.63 0.80
N ARG A 17 -32.00 27.49 1.89
CA ARG A 17 -31.18 28.54 2.51
C ARG A 17 -29.68 28.23 2.47
N SER A 18 -29.21 27.61 1.39
CA SER A 18 -27.78 27.37 1.20
C SER A 18 -27.00 28.69 1.10
N GLY A 19 -25.88 28.81 1.82
CA GLY A 19 -25.03 30.01 1.82
C GLY A 19 -25.48 31.16 2.73
N GLU A 20 -26.72 31.16 3.23
CA GLU A 20 -27.20 32.18 4.16
C GLU A 20 -26.50 32.07 5.53
N PRO A 21 -26.25 33.20 6.23
CA PRO A 21 -25.72 33.17 7.59
C PRO A 21 -26.72 32.51 8.56
N TRP A 22 -26.21 31.89 9.62
CA TRP A 22 -27.05 31.39 10.72
C TRP A 22 -27.44 32.55 11.63
N THR A 23 -28.71 32.61 12.00
CA THR A 23 -29.26 33.63 12.90
C THR A 23 -29.48 33.08 14.30
N ASP A 24 -29.69 33.95 15.29
CA ASP A 24 -30.04 33.54 16.65
C ASP A 24 -31.37 32.78 16.71
N ASP A 25 -32.30 33.11 15.81
CA ASP A 25 -33.57 32.41 15.63
C ASP A 25 -33.37 30.98 15.08
N ASP A 26 -32.43 30.79 14.15
CA ASP A 26 -32.07 29.46 13.65
C ASP A 26 -31.55 28.58 14.81
N TYR A 27 -30.72 29.13 15.68
CA TYR A 27 -30.18 28.41 16.84
C TYR A 27 -31.25 28.10 17.89
N SER A 28 -32.13 29.07 18.19
CA SER A 28 -33.23 28.89 19.13
C SER A 28 -34.21 27.82 18.63
N THR A 29 -34.51 27.83 17.33
CA THR A 29 -35.33 26.82 16.68
C THR A 29 -34.65 25.45 16.78
N LEU A 30 -33.36 25.34 16.48
CA LEU A 30 -32.61 24.08 16.58
C LEU A 30 -32.68 23.49 18.01
N VAL A 31 -32.54 24.32 19.05
CA VAL A 31 -32.66 23.90 20.46
C VAL A 31 -34.04 23.33 20.75
N THR A 32 -35.11 24.01 20.32
CA THR A 32 -36.48 23.56 20.48
C THR A 32 -36.70 22.21 19.80
N LEU A 33 -36.29 22.06 18.55
CA LEU A 33 -36.41 20.80 17.80
C LEU A 33 -35.62 19.64 18.44
N CYS A 34 -34.44 19.93 19.02
CA CYS A 34 -33.67 18.94 19.77
C CYS A 34 -34.39 18.51 21.06
N ARG A 35 -35.01 19.44 21.79
CA ARG A 35 -35.81 19.14 22.99
C ARG A 35 -37.04 18.30 22.63
N GLU A 36 -37.68 18.57 21.50
CA GLU A 36 -38.77 17.76 20.96
C GLU A 36 -38.29 16.34 20.56
N GLY A 37 -37.03 16.20 20.14
CA GLY A 37 -36.41 14.91 19.81
C GLY A 37 -36.49 14.52 18.36
N LEU A 38 -36.56 15.53 17.50
CA LEU A 38 -36.58 15.30 16.08
C LEU A 38 -35.22 14.78 15.61
N ASP A 39 -35.26 13.91 14.61
CA ASP A 39 -34.06 13.43 13.96
C ASP A 39 -33.42 14.52 13.07
N LEU A 40 -32.26 14.20 12.52
CA LEU A 40 -31.49 15.14 11.71
C LEU A 40 -32.21 15.55 10.42
N THR A 41 -32.94 14.62 9.80
CA THR A 41 -33.62 14.85 8.53
C THR A 41 -34.76 15.83 8.74
N GLU A 42 -35.63 15.56 9.71
CA GLU A 42 -36.77 16.42 10.02
C GLU A 42 -36.31 17.81 10.52
N THR A 43 -35.29 17.83 11.38
CA THR A 43 -34.68 19.10 11.85
C THR A 43 -34.13 19.92 10.68
N SER A 44 -33.45 19.27 9.73
CA SER A 44 -32.91 19.95 8.55
C SER A 44 -34.00 20.51 7.64
N HIS A 45 -35.09 19.76 7.45
CA HIS A 45 -36.24 20.18 6.66
C HIS A 45 -36.92 21.40 7.27
N ARG A 46 -37.19 21.38 8.59
CA ARG A 46 -37.82 22.51 9.30
C ARG A 46 -36.98 23.77 9.30
N LEU A 47 -35.66 23.65 9.44
CA LEU A 47 -34.73 24.79 9.36
C LEU A 47 -34.48 25.26 7.92
N GLY A 48 -34.84 24.46 6.91
CA GLY A 48 -34.51 24.74 5.50
C GLY A 48 -33.00 24.69 5.21
N ARG A 49 -32.23 23.93 5.99
CA ARG A 49 -30.76 23.83 5.92
C ARG A 49 -30.33 22.41 5.54
N SER A 50 -29.09 22.24 5.10
CA SER A 50 -28.56 20.89 4.84
C SER A 50 -28.38 20.09 6.14
N PRO A 51 -28.54 18.76 6.12
CA PRO A 51 -28.24 17.90 7.26
C PRO A 51 -26.81 18.08 7.79
N GLN A 52 -25.84 18.27 6.90
CA GLN A 52 -24.45 18.53 7.27
C GLN A 52 -24.29 19.85 8.04
N SER A 53 -24.92 20.93 7.56
CA SER A 53 -24.88 22.24 8.21
C SER A 53 -25.49 22.19 9.60
N VAL A 54 -26.65 21.54 9.75
CA VAL A 54 -27.31 21.33 11.06
C VAL A 54 -26.41 20.54 12.00
N ARG A 55 -25.85 19.42 11.53
CA ARG A 55 -24.92 18.58 12.31
C ARG A 55 -23.70 19.37 12.79
N ASP A 56 -23.08 20.14 11.91
CA ASP A 56 -21.88 20.91 12.24
C ASP A 56 -22.18 22.03 13.24
N ARG A 57 -23.35 22.66 13.16
CA ARG A 57 -23.79 23.64 14.15
C ARG A 57 -24.15 23.02 15.48
N ALA A 58 -24.95 21.96 15.50
CA ALA A 58 -25.29 21.26 16.73
C ALA A 58 -24.04 20.77 17.47
N ARG A 59 -23.02 20.29 16.74
CA ARG A 59 -21.73 19.91 17.33
C ARG A 59 -21.03 21.09 18.02
N ARG A 60 -21.12 22.31 17.49
CA ARG A 60 -20.52 23.50 18.13
C ARG A 60 -21.26 23.92 19.40
N MET A 61 -22.54 23.58 19.52
CA MET A 61 -23.36 23.86 20.71
C MET A 61 -23.09 22.89 21.86
N LEU A 62 -22.35 21.80 21.61
CA LEU A 62 -21.89 20.87 22.65
C LEU A 62 -20.68 21.42 23.41
N PRO A 63 -20.49 21.00 24.68
CA PRO A 63 -19.24 21.20 25.41
C PRO A 63 -18.06 20.64 24.62
N LEU A 64 -16.88 21.23 24.79
CA LEU A 64 -15.72 20.94 23.95
C LEU A 64 -15.37 19.44 23.96
N GLU A 65 -15.46 18.83 25.14
CA GLU A 65 -15.16 17.43 25.43
C GLU A 65 -16.12 16.47 24.71
N GLN A 66 -17.31 16.93 24.36
CA GLN A 66 -18.36 16.14 23.72
C GLN A 66 -18.45 16.37 22.20
N ARG A 67 -17.64 17.27 21.63
CA ARG A 67 -17.70 17.57 20.18
C ARG A 67 -17.21 16.41 19.30
N GLY A 68 -16.52 15.43 19.88
CA GLY A 68 -16.03 14.23 19.20
C GLY A 68 -17.08 13.16 18.91
N VAL A 69 -18.35 13.37 19.31
CA VAL A 69 -19.40 12.36 19.10
C VAL A 69 -19.64 12.09 17.60
N PRO A 70 -19.95 10.82 17.25
CA PRO A 70 -20.36 10.44 15.89
C PRO A 70 -21.48 11.33 15.34
N GLY A 71 -21.43 11.62 14.04
CA GLY A 71 -22.30 12.61 13.41
C GLY A 71 -23.79 12.29 13.43
N ASP A 72 -24.13 11.01 13.52
CA ASP A 72 -25.49 10.48 13.71
C ASP A 72 -26.02 10.69 15.13
N ARG A 73 -25.14 10.84 16.12
CA ARG A 73 -25.51 11.00 17.55
C ARG A 73 -25.45 12.42 18.06
N VAL A 74 -25.00 13.39 17.25
CA VAL A 74 -24.83 14.79 17.68
C VAL A 74 -26.11 15.40 18.25
N LEU A 75 -27.26 15.22 17.58
CA LEU A 75 -28.53 15.80 18.07
C LEU A 75 -29.02 15.11 19.35
N THR A 76 -28.88 13.79 19.43
CA THR A 76 -29.19 13.03 20.64
C THR A 76 -28.32 13.49 21.81
N GLN A 77 -27.01 13.67 21.59
CA GLN A 77 -26.11 14.18 22.62
C GLN A 77 -26.48 15.59 23.05
N LEU A 78 -26.84 16.47 22.11
CA LEU A 78 -27.27 17.83 22.44
C LEU A 78 -28.57 17.82 23.27
N ARG A 79 -29.53 16.97 22.90
CA ARG A 79 -30.76 16.75 23.69
C ARG A 79 -30.44 16.27 25.10
N THR A 80 -29.49 15.35 25.27
CA THR A 80 -29.07 14.85 26.60
C THR A 80 -28.57 15.97 27.51
N ASN A 81 -27.96 17.02 26.97
CA ASN A 81 -27.55 18.20 27.75
C ASN A 81 -28.71 19.18 27.98
N LEU A 82 -29.60 19.34 26.98
CA LEU A 82 -30.71 20.29 27.01
C LEU A 82 -31.88 19.87 27.90
N LEU A 83 -32.09 18.57 28.13
CA LEU A 83 -33.24 18.06 28.90
C LEU A 83 -33.08 18.26 30.42
N PRO A 84 -31.93 17.96 31.04
CA PRO A 84 -31.75 18.13 32.48
C PRO A 84 -31.60 19.60 32.88
N ASP A 85 -31.13 20.45 31.96
CA ASP A 85 -30.81 21.86 32.22
C ASP A 85 -31.63 22.79 31.30
N PRO A 86 -32.72 23.39 31.81
CA PRO A 86 -33.51 24.37 31.08
C PRO A 86 -32.70 25.60 30.66
N ASP A 87 -31.68 25.95 31.43
CA ASP A 87 -30.83 27.14 31.28
C ASP A 87 -29.50 26.82 30.58
N TYR A 88 -29.41 25.67 29.91
CA TYR A 88 -28.22 25.24 29.17
C TYR A 88 -27.75 26.34 28.18
N ASP A 89 -26.60 26.94 28.48
CA ASP A 89 -26.03 28.06 27.73
C ASP A 89 -25.28 27.58 26.47
N TRP A 90 -26.06 27.19 25.46
CA TRP A 90 -25.54 26.80 24.15
C TRP A 90 -24.80 27.94 23.43
N GLN A 91 -25.11 29.21 23.74
CA GLN A 91 -24.46 30.38 23.15
C GLN A 91 -22.99 30.46 23.59
N ARG A 92 -22.72 30.24 24.88
CA ARG A 92 -21.35 30.14 25.41
C ARG A 92 -20.56 29.02 24.73
N HIS A 93 -21.18 27.87 24.50
CA HIS A 93 -20.52 26.79 23.77
C HIS A 93 -20.22 27.18 22.32
N LEU A 94 -21.15 27.81 21.60
CA LEU A 94 -20.90 28.32 20.25
C LEU A 94 -19.72 29.29 20.18
N ALA A 95 -19.56 30.14 21.19
CA ALA A 95 -18.46 31.10 21.30
C ALA A 95 -17.11 30.45 21.64
N THR A 96 -17.11 29.22 22.17
CA THR A 96 -15.89 28.52 22.58
C THR A 96 -15.12 28.02 21.35
N PRO A 97 -13.93 28.58 21.03
CA PRO A 97 -13.15 28.16 19.87
C PRO A 97 -12.73 26.70 20.00
N GLN A 98 -12.68 25.98 18.87
CA GLN A 98 -12.04 24.67 18.87
C GLN A 98 -10.53 24.87 19.04
N PRO A 99 -9.86 24.08 19.90
CA PRO A 99 -8.42 24.11 19.98
C PRO A 99 -7.86 23.81 18.58
N PRO A 100 -6.77 24.48 18.17
CA PRO A 100 -6.16 24.22 16.88
C PRO A 100 -5.80 22.74 16.80
N ARG A 101 -6.14 22.08 15.69
CA ARG A 101 -5.70 20.70 15.46
C ARG A 101 -4.16 20.69 15.59
N PRO A 102 -3.58 19.78 16.38
CA PRO A 102 -2.13 19.71 16.49
C PRO A 102 -1.59 19.56 15.08
N ILE A 103 -0.67 20.46 14.71
CA ILE A 103 0.06 20.33 13.45
C ILE A 103 0.97 19.12 13.65
N ILE A 104 0.47 17.94 13.27
CA ILE A 104 1.30 16.76 13.13
C ILE A 104 2.22 17.10 11.97
N ARG A 105 3.43 17.58 12.29
CA ARG A 105 4.52 17.60 11.32
C ARG A 105 4.75 16.14 10.98
N GLN A 106 4.18 15.69 9.87
CA GLN A 106 4.57 14.44 9.25
C GLN A 106 6.05 14.62 8.90
N VAL A 107 6.93 14.20 9.80
CA VAL A 107 8.31 13.95 9.45
C VAL A 107 8.21 12.82 8.44
N LEU A 108 8.24 13.18 7.15
CA LEU A 108 8.30 12.18 6.09
C LEU A 108 9.50 11.29 6.47
N PRO A 109 9.32 9.97 6.61
CA PRO A 109 10.47 9.10 6.83
C PRO A 109 11.48 9.41 5.71
N ALA A 110 12.78 9.42 6.06
CA ALA A 110 13.84 9.62 5.08
C ALA A 110 13.53 8.73 3.86
N PRO A 111 13.67 9.24 2.62
CA PRO A 111 13.26 8.50 1.44
C PRO A 111 13.95 7.14 1.45
N THR A 112 13.19 6.09 1.73
CA THR A 112 13.69 4.73 1.66
C THR A 112 13.94 4.46 0.20
N HIS A 113 15.21 4.48 -0.21
CA HIS A 113 15.57 4.10 -1.57
C HIS A 113 15.19 2.62 -1.76
N ALA A 114 14.28 2.36 -2.70
CA ALA A 114 13.85 1.00 -3.05
C ALA A 114 14.43 0.63 -4.43
N GLY A 115 14.65 -0.66 -4.67
CA GLY A 115 15.25 -1.18 -5.91
C GLY A 115 16.77 -0.98 -5.96
N PHE A 116 17.35 -0.82 -7.16
CA PHE A 116 18.80 -0.62 -7.32
C PHE A 116 19.36 0.59 -6.56
N PRO A 117 18.66 1.73 -6.44
CA PRO A 117 19.11 2.83 -5.59
C PRO A 117 19.24 2.47 -4.10
N GLY A 118 18.58 1.41 -3.65
CA GLY A 118 18.63 0.93 -2.27
C GLY A 118 19.69 -0.12 -1.99
N LEU A 119 20.36 -0.67 -3.03
CA LEU A 119 21.46 -1.60 -2.85
C LEU A 119 22.70 -0.88 -2.34
N GLU A 120 23.46 -1.53 -1.46
CA GLU A 120 24.82 -1.10 -1.13
C GLU A 120 25.73 -1.25 -2.36
N ASP A 121 26.86 -0.53 -2.36
CA ASP A 121 27.75 -0.51 -3.53
C ASP A 121 28.29 -1.91 -3.86
N ASP A 122 28.65 -2.71 -2.84
CA ASP A 122 29.13 -4.09 -3.04
C ASP A 122 28.03 -5.01 -3.61
N GLU A 123 26.80 -4.90 -3.13
CA GLU A 123 25.65 -5.67 -3.62
C GLU A 123 25.32 -5.30 -5.07
N LEU A 124 25.37 -4.00 -5.38
CA LEU A 124 25.15 -3.47 -6.72
C LEU A 124 26.21 -3.99 -7.70
N LEU A 125 27.48 -3.97 -7.30
CA LEU A 125 28.61 -4.45 -8.11
C LEU A 125 28.54 -5.95 -8.35
N ALA A 126 28.28 -6.75 -7.32
CA ALA A 126 28.11 -8.20 -7.45
C ALA A 126 26.94 -8.55 -8.39
N THR A 127 25.81 -7.86 -8.25
CA THR A 127 24.63 -8.06 -9.12
C THR A 127 24.92 -7.68 -10.56
N ALA A 128 25.59 -6.56 -10.79
CA ALA A 128 25.95 -6.08 -12.12
C ALA A 128 26.95 -7.01 -12.82
N ASP A 129 27.97 -7.51 -12.11
CA ASP A 129 28.95 -8.46 -12.64
C ASP A 129 28.30 -9.81 -12.97
N ALA A 130 27.48 -10.36 -12.07
CA ALA A 130 26.74 -11.59 -12.32
C ALA A 130 25.86 -11.49 -13.57
N LEU A 131 25.17 -10.37 -13.77
CA LEU A 131 24.34 -10.15 -14.94
C LEU A 131 25.18 -9.98 -16.22
N ALA A 132 26.32 -9.29 -16.16
CA ALA A 132 27.23 -9.10 -17.29
C ALA A 132 27.78 -10.43 -17.83
N GLN A 133 27.95 -11.43 -16.95
CA GLN A 133 28.47 -12.75 -17.33
C GLN A 133 27.44 -13.63 -18.05
N GLN A 134 26.13 -13.37 -17.92
CA GLN A 134 25.09 -14.24 -18.49
C GLN A 134 24.92 -14.13 -20.02
N ARG A 135 25.71 -13.29 -20.73
CA ARG A 135 25.76 -13.17 -22.21
C ARG A 135 24.38 -13.24 -22.89
N ARG A 136 23.40 -12.45 -22.42
CA ARG A 136 22.10 -12.26 -23.11
C ARG A 136 22.06 -10.96 -23.91
N PRO A 137 21.43 -10.92 -25.09
CA PRO A 137 21.38 -9.71 -25.92
C PRO A 137 20.48 -8.61 -25.33
N ALA A 138 21.10 -7.44 -25.10
CA ALA A 138 20.69 -6.02 -25.08
C ALA A 138 19.28 -5.52 -24.64
N GLU A 139 18.21 -6.32 -24.66
CA GLU A 139 16.84 -5.85 -24.34
C GLU A 139 16.43 -6.07 -22.88
N ASP A 140 17.39 -6.35 -21.99
CA ASP A 140 17.12 -6.50 -20.58
C ASP A 140 17.09 -5.14 -19.88
N TYR A 141 15.87 -4.65 -19.59
CA TYR A 141 15.62 -3.49 -18.72
C TYR A 141 16.47 -3.52 -17.43
N LEU A 142 16.65 -4.73 -16.86
CA LEU A 142 17.45 -4.98 -15.67
C LEU A 142 18.92 -4.55 -15.86
N ALA A 143 19.53 -4.93 -17.00
CA ALA A 143 20.92 -4.59 -17.30
C ALA A 143 21.10 -3.09 -17.52
N GLN A 144 20.14 -2.46 -18.20
CA GLN A 144 20.16 -1.01 -18.41
C GLN A 144 20.01 -0.24 -17.10
N ALA A 145 19.12 -0.67 -16.22
CA ALA A 145 18.89 -0.05 -14.91
C ALA A 145 20.11 -0.20 -13.99
N LEU A 146 20.74 -1.38 -13.93
CA LEU A 146 21.98 -1.59 -13.18
C LEU A 146 23.14 -0.77 -13.75
N ALA A 147 23.32 -0.76 -15.07
CA ALA A 147 24.37 0.03 -15.72
C ALA A 147 24.18 1.53 -15.49
N HIS A 148 22.94 2.02 -15.48
CA HIS A 148 22.63 3.41 -15.15
C HIS A 148 23.03 3.71 -13.69
N GLU A 149 22.64 2.85 -12.75
CA GLU A 149 22.92 3.06 -11.32
C GLU A 149 24.43 3.02 -11.01
N VAL A 150 25.16 2.05 -11.57
CA VAL A 150 26.63 1.95 -11.43
C VAL A 150 27.31 3.21 -11.96
N ARG A 151 26.89 3.73 -13.12
CA ARG A 151 27.44 4.97 -13.68
C ARG A 151 27.07 6.20 -12.84
N ARG A 152 25.83 6.27 -12.35
CA ARG A 152 25.36 7.36 -11.51
C ARG A 152 26.18 7.49 -10.23
N ARG A 153 26.61 6.36 -9.64
CA ARG A 153 27.47 6.31 -8.45
C ARG A 153 28.98 6.39 -8.73
N GLY A 154 29.39 6.36 -10.00
CA GLY A 154 30.81 6.41 -10.38
C GLY A 154 31.59 5.10 -10.19
N LEU A 155 30.89 3.97 -10.03
CA LEU A 155 31.46 2.67 -9.67
C LEU A 155 31.92 1.83 -10.88
N ALA A 156 32.09 2.44 -12.06
CA ALA A 156 32.40 1.70 -13.28
C ALA A 156 33.78 1.01 -13.23
N ALA A 157 34.76 1.63 -12.58
CA ALA A 157 36.09 1.05 -12.40
C ALA A 157 36.08 -0.10 -11.37
N ASP A 158 35.28 0.05 -10.31
CA ASP A 158 35.07 -0.99 -9.30
C ASP A 158 34.40 -2.24 -9.89
N LEU A 159 33.44 -2.05 -10.80
CA LEU A 159 32.82 -3.17 -11.52
C LEU A 159 33.84 -3.97 -12.34
N GLY A 160 34.79 -3.30 -12.99
CA GLY A 160 35.89 -3.96 -13.69
C GLY A 160 36.75 -4.81 -12.75
N ARG A 161 37.14 -4.25 -11.59
CA ARG A 161 37.92 -4.95 -10.56
C ARG A 161 37.16 -6.14 -9.97
N ALA A 162 35.88 -5.97 -9.66
CA ALA A 162 35.02 -7.04 -9.15
C ALA A 162 34.93 -8.19 -10.16
N GLY A 163 34.75 -7.87 -11.44
CA GLY A 163 34.72 -8.88 -12.51
C GLY A 163 36.05 -9.65 -12.65
N GLU A 164 37.19 -8.97 -12.54
CA GLU A 164 38.51 -9.60 -12.53
C GLU A 164 38.71 -10.54 -11.34
N LEU A 165 38.32 -10.09 -10.14
CA LEU A 165 38.40 -10.89 -8.91
C LEU A 165 37.53 -12.15 -9.03
N HIS A 166 36.25 -12.01 -9.37
CA HIS A 166 35.35 -13.16 -9.53
C HIS A 166 35.79 -14.09 -10.67
N ALA A 167 36.38 -13.55 -11.75
CA ALA A 167 36.95 -14.39 -12.81
C ALA A 167 38.12 -15.23 -12.30
N ARG A 168 38.99 -14.64 -11.48
CA ARG A 168 40.10 -15.35 -10.85
C ARG A 168 39.60 -16.45 -9.90
N GLU A 169 38.65 -16.12 -9.02
CA GLU A 169 38.05 -17.09 -8.09
C GLU A 169 37.41 -18.27 -8.85
N ARG A 170 36.69 -18.02 -9.95
CA ARG A 170 36.15 -19.10 -10.79
C ARG A 170 37.21 -20.00 -11.41
N VAL A 171 38.37 -19.45 -11.78
CA VAL A 171 39.49 -20.25 -12.31
C VAL A 171 40.10 -21.09 -11.20
N GLU A 172 40.33 -20.51 -10.02
CA GLU A 172 40.82 -21.21 -8.83
C GLU A 172 39.85 -22.35 -8.44
N ASP A 173 38.55 -22.07 -8.32
CA ASP A 173 37.50 -23.06 -8.07
C ASP A 173 37.48 -24.19 -9.13
N PHE A 174 37.71 -23.86 -10.40
CA PHE A 174 37.76 -24.85 -11.48
C PHE A 174 39.01 -25.74 -11.38
N LEU A 175 40.16 -25.17 -11.05
CA LEU A 175 41.41 -25.90 -10.87
C LEU A 175 41.35 -26.79 -9.62
N ASP A 176 40.79 -26.30 -8.52
CA ASP A 176 40.56 -27.08 -7.30
C ASP A 176 39.65 -28.30 -7.55
N ARG A 177 38.66 -28.15 -8.44
CA ARG A 177 37.84 -29.28 -8.91
C ARG A 177 38.61 -30.26 -9.79
N ALA A 178 39.62 -29.80 -10.53
CA ALA A 178 40.47 -30.65 -11.37
C ALA A 178 41.53 -31.43 -10.57
N ASP A 179 41.93 -30.93 -9.40
CA ASP A 179 42.79 -31.62 -8.44
C ASP A 179 42.08 -32.75 -7.69
N TYR A 180 40.77 -32.93 -7.90
CA TYR A 180 40.08 -34.17 -7.56
C TYR A 180 40.73 -35.33 -8.34
N PRO A 181 41.10 -36.46 -7.69
CA PRO A 181 41.92 -37.49 -8.33
C PRO A 181 41.25 -38.03 -9.59
N TYR A 182 41.67 -37.50 -10.74
CA TYR A 182 41.25 -37.98 -12.04
C TYR A 182 41.71 -39.43 -12.15
N ARG A 183 40.76 -40.37 -12.10
CA ARG A 183 41.01 -41.79 -12.38
C ARG A 183 40.76 -42.00 -13.87
N PRO A 184 41.81 -42.22 -14.70
CA PRO A 184 41.65 -42.40 -16.13
C PRO A 184 40.77 -43.60 -16.51
N THR A 185 40.56 -44.54 -15.58
CA THR A 185 39.72 -45.73 -15.76
C THR A 185 38.23 -45.42 -15.92
N ASP A 186 37.76 -44.24 -15.47
CA ASP A 186 36.33 -43.92 -15.49
C ASP A 186 35.86 -43.40 -16.88
N CYS A 187 36.79 -43.02 -17.76
CA CYS A 187 36.50 -42.46 -19.08
C CYS A 187 36.45 -43.52 -20.21
N TRP A 188 37.09 -44.68 -20.01
CA TRP A 188 37.22 -45.73 -21.03
C TRP A 188 36.31 -46.94 -20.79
N ALA A 189 35.54 -46.99 -19.70
CA ALA A 189 34.61 -48.09 -19.42
C ALA A 189 33.36 -48.13 -20.33
N MET A 190 33.26 -47.27 -21.35
CA MET A 190 32.12 -47.17 -22.28
C MET A 190 32.41 -47.63 -23.72
N THR A 191 33.50 -48.35 -23.96
CA THR A 191 33.69 -49.12 -25.21
C THR A 191 33.92 -50.58 -24.86
N GLY A 192 32.87 -51.41 -25.02
CA GLY A 192 32.79 -52.84 -24.66
C GLY A 192 33.72 -53.77 -25.46
N PRO A 193 33.41 -55.07 -25.72
CA PRO A 193 32.17 -55.83 -25.46
C PRO A 193 32.42 -57.23 -24.79
N SER A 194 31.41 -57.83 -24.17
CA SER A 194 31.31 -59.30 -24.02
C SER A 194 29.97 -59.64 -23.35
N ALA A 195 28.98 -60.18 -24.06
CA ALA A 195 28.94 -61.57 -24.53
C ALA A 195 29.06 -62.57 -23.38
N ALA A 196 27.92 -62.83 -22.72
CA ALA A 196 27.45 -64.13 -22.23
C ALA A 196 26.64 -63.95 -20.95
N ASP A 197 25.31 -63.82 -21.08
CA ASP A 197 24.43 -64.67 -20.29
C ASP A 197 23.09 -64.83 -20.99
N THR A 198 23.06 -65.80 -21.91
CA THR A 198 21.84 -66.40 -22.43
C THR A 198 21.35 -67.42 -21.40
N SER A 199 20.49 -67.00 -20.48
CA SER A 199 19.69 -67.93 -19.68
C SER A 199 18.39 -67.28 -19.17
N GLY A 200 17.64 -66.66 -20.09
CA GLY A 200 16.26 -66.22 -19.85
C GLY A 200 15.31 -67.02 -20.72
N THR A 201 14.65 -68.01 -20.11
CA THR A 201 13.65 -68.90 -20.69
C THR A 201 12.54 -68.13 -21.42
N TRP A 202 12.41 -68.38 -22.72
CA TRP A 202 11.23 -68.03 -23.52
C TRP A 202 10.02 -68.78 -22.97
N ARG A 203 9.04 -68.05 -22.44
CA ARG A 203 7.65 -68.51 -22.40
C ARG A 203 6.97 -67.92 -23.62
N ASP A 204 6.75 -68.79 -24.59
CA ASP A 204 5.62 -68.67 -25.50
C ASP A 204 4.34 -68.70 -24.66
N ASP A 205 3.50 -67.67 -24.80
CA ASP A 205 2.04 -67.77 -24.77
C ASP A 205 1.44 -66.41 -25.18
N GLU A 206 1.02 -66.40 -26.44
CA GLU A 206 -0.04 -65.63 -27.13
C GLU A 206 -0.33 -64.15 -26.81
N PRO A 207 -0.49 -63.31 -27.86
CA PRO A 207 -1.20 -62.05 -27.76
C PRO A 207 -2.72 -62.27 -27.92
N PRO A 208 -3.53 -61.34 -27.38
CA PRO A 208 -4.50 -60.77 -28.30
C PRO A 208 -4.61 -59.25 -28.18
N TRP A 209 -4.96 -58.67 -29.34
CA TRP A 209 -5.31 -57.29 -29.71
C TRP A 209 -4.20 -56.24 -29.82
#